data_AF-A0A0L6WBM8-F1
#
_entry.id   AF-A0A0L6WBM8-F1
#
_cell.length_a   1.000
_cell.length_b   1.000
_cell.length_c   1.000
_cell.angle_alpha   90.00
_cell.angle_beta   90.00
_cell.angle_gamma   90.00
#
_symmetry.space_group_name_H-M   'P 1'
#
loop_
_entity.id
_entity.type
_entity.pdbx_description
1 polymer ?
#
loop_
_entity_poly.entity_id
_entity_poly.type
_entity_poly.pdbx_seq_one_letter_code
_entity_poly.pdbx_strand_id
1 'polypeptide(L)'
;MEESSLTYHLSSDAEHTVYEGEVVGFTLSLHLLALVVAAKNLHRKVDWLSHMPERHAVLRAGKKWTAHTRSATDLQVHWTSGHIGFGPNVRVDELAKDATQGTSSNPKTLPVYLQSKPLPASIPATRQCMLTNIEGLWQRRWKKSSRFLKINRINDTLPSKGYMHLVQDLDCKQSAILTQFRMGHVPLN
;
A
#
# COMPACT_ATOMS: atom_id res chain seq x y z
N MET A 1 12.56 24.43 7.47
CA MET A 1 11.33 24.27 6.67
C MET A 1 10.55 23.17 7.33
N GLU A 2 9.38 23.47 7.92
CA GLU A 2 8.49 22.42 8.40
C GLU A 2 8.10 21.55 7.20
N GLU A 3 8.56 20.30 7.19
CA GLU A 3 8.24 19.35 6.13
C GLU A 3 6.76 19.00 6.23
N SER A 4 5.93 19.69 5.45
CA SER A 4 4.50 19.45 5.38
C SER A 4 4.23 17.99 5.01
N SER A 5 3.54 17.27 5.90
CA SER A 5 3.14 15.88 5.70
C SER A 5 1.62 15.77 5.70
N LEU A 6 1.08 14.91 4.83
CA LEU A 6 -0.32 14.51 4.85
C LEU A 6 -0.41 13.02 5.17
N THR A 7 -1.39 12.69 6.00
CA THR A 7 -1.71 11.32 6.41
C THR A 7 -3.18 11.04 6.13
N TYR A 8 -3.47 9.80 5.75
CA TYR A 8 -4.82 9.32 5.52
C TYR A 8 -4.96 7.90 6.05
N HIS A 9 -5.94 7.69 6.92
CA HIS A 9 -6.27 6.38 7.47
C HIS A 9 -7.22 5.66 6.50
N LEU A 10 -6.73 4.59 5.87
CA LEU A 10 -7.54 3.82 4.92
C LEU A 10 -8.64 2.97 5.57
N SER A 11 -8.57 2.67 6.88
CA SER A 11 -9.33 1.61 7.59
C SER A 11 -8.54 0.31 7.75
N SER A 12 -9.21 -0.77 8.16
CA SER A 12 -8.61 -2.06 8.52
C SER A 12 -7.95 -2.78 7.33
N ASP A 13 -6.99 -3.64 7.65
CA ASP A 13 -6.40 -4.64 6.76
C ASP A 13 -7.40 -5.64 6.15
N ALA A 14 -8.58 -5.80 6.75
CA ALA A 14 -9.69 -6.56 6.19
C ALA A 14 -10.36 -5.87 4.99
N GLU A 15 -10.26 -4.54 4.93
CA GLU A 15 -10.91 -3.70 3.92
C GLU A 15 -9.92 -3.19 2.89
N HIS A 16 -8.65 -2.98 3.26
CA HIS A 16 -7.65 -2.38 2.38
C HIS A 16 -6.33 -3.14 2.38
N THR A 17 -5.59 -3.05 1.27
CA THR A 17 -4.28 -3.69 1.12
C THR A 17 -3.13 -2.71 1.35
N VAL A 18 -1.93 -3.24 1.64
CA VAL A 18 -0.70 -2.42 1.73
C VAL A 18 -0.47 -1.62 0.45
N TYR A 19 -0.70 -2.24 -0.72
CA TYR A 19 -0.55 -1.58 -2.01
C TYR A 19 -1.49 -0.37 -2.18
N GLU A 20 -2.73 -0.45 -1.71
CA GLU A 20 -3.63 0.71 -1.71
C GLU A 20 -3.12 1.83 -0.81
N GLY A 21 -2.55 1.47 0.35
CA GLY A 21 -1.85 2.41 1.22
C GLY A 21 -0.69 3.12 0.51
N GLU A 22 0.15 2.38 -0.21
CA GLU A 22 1.26 2.94 -1.00
C GLU A 22 0.77 3.91 -2.09
N VAL A 23 -0.28 3.53 -2.83
CA VAL A 23 -0.87 4.38 -3.88
C VAL A 23 -1.46 5.67 -3.29
N VAL A 24 -2.13 5.58 -2.14
CA VAL A 24 -2.63 6.78 -1.44
C VAL A 24 -1.47 7.65 -0.99
N GLY A 25 -0.43 7.09 -0.37
CA GLY A 25 0.77 7.83 0.07
C GLY A 25 1.45 8.56 -1.09
N PHE A 26 1.59 7.90 -2.24
CA PHE A 26 2.12 8.52 -3.45
C PHE A 26 1.23 9.67 -3.94
N THR A 27 -0.09 9.49 -3.88
CA THR A 27 -1.02 10.54 -4.35
C THR A 27 -1.04 11.76 -3.42
N LEU A 28 -0.92 11.56 -2.11
CA LEU A 28 -0.76 12.65 -1.13
C LEU A 28 0.53 13.43 -1.41
N SER A 29 1.61 12.75 -1.74
CA SER A 29 2.89 13.36 -2.09
C SER A 29 2.79 14.22 -3.36
N LEU A 30 2.12 13.71 -4.40
CA LEU A 30 1.84 14.48 -5.62
C LEU A 30 0.94 15.69 -5.35
N HIS A 31 -0.04 15.56 -4.46
CA HIS A 31 -0.91 16.67 -4.08
C HIS A 31 -0.12 17.80 -3.41
N LEU A 32 0.76 17.47 -2.45
CA LEU A 32 1.66 18.44 -1.83
C LEU A 32 2.58 19.10 -2.86
N LEU A 33 3.15 18.32 -3.78
CA LEU A 33 4.01 18.86 -4.84
C LEU A 33 3.24 19.84 -5.73
N ALA A 34 2.01 19.51 -6.13
CA ALA A 34 1.17 20.38 -6.95
C ALA A 34 0.87 21.71 -6.22
N LEU A 35 0.59 21.67 -4.92
CA LEU A 35 0.39 22.88 -4.11
C LEU A 35 1.66 23.74 -4.05
N VAL A 36 2.83 23.13 -3.86
CA VAL A 36 4.12 23.86 -3.88
C VAL A 36 4.38 24.49 -5.24
N VAL A 37 4.11 23.78 -6.34
CA VAL A 37 4.27 24.32 -7.69
C VAL A 37 3.29 25.48 -7.96
N ALA A 38 2.02 25.34 -7.54
CA ALA A 38 1.03 26.40 -7.66
C ALA A 38 1.43 27.65 -6.86
N ALA A 39 1.92 27.48 -5.63
CA ALA A 39 2.41 28.57 -4.80
C ALA A 39 3.62 29.28 -5.45
N LYS A 40 4.58 28.52 -6.01
CA LYS A 40 5.70 29.09 -6.77
C LYS A 40 5.23 29.89 -7.98
N ASN A 41 4.24 29.40 -8.71
CA ASN A 41 3.67 30.10 -9.86
C ASN A 41 2.92 31.37 -9.45
N LEU A 42 2.18 31.34 -8.33
CA LEU A 42 1.52 32.53 -7.79
C LEU A 42 2.54 33.56 -7.34
N HIS A 43 3.56 33.14 -6.59
CA HIS A 43 4.67 34.01 -6.18
C HIS A 43 5.33 34.64 -7.40
N ARG A 44 5.60 33.88 -8.46
CA ARG A 44 6.10 34.40 -9.74
C ARG A 44 5.18 35.46 -10.34
N LYS A 45 3.86 35.26 -10.30
CA LYS A 45 2.90 36.22 -10.84
C LYS A 45 2.86 37.50 -10.01
N VAL A 46 2.97 37.38 -8.68
CA VAL A 46 3.06 38.53 -7.76
C VAL A 46 4.37 39.30 -7.97
N ASP A 47 5.49 38.58 -8.07
CA ASP A 47 6.81 39.15 -8.35
C ASP A 47 6.81 39.88 -9.70
N TRP A 48 6.22 39.25 -10.73
CA TRP A 48 6.00 39.87 -12.04
C TRP A 48 5.25 41.19 -11.94
N LEU A 49 4.15 41.24 -11.19
CA LEU A 49 3.34 42.45 -11.01
C LEU A 49 4.11 43.53 -10.24
N SER A 50 4.85 43.14 -9.21
CA SER A 50 5.56 44.06 -8.31
C SER A 50 6.73 44.76 -9.00
N HIS A 51 7.45 44.05 -9.88
CA HIS A 51 8.59 44.59 -10.63
C HIS A 51 8.23 45.18 -12.01
N MET A 52 6.94 45.41 -12.30
CA MET A 52 6.48 46.04 -13.55
C MET A 52 7.20 47.35 -13.91
N PRO A 53 7.38 48.32 -12.99
CA PRO A 53 8.01 49.60 -13.31
C PRO A 53 9.49 49.45 -13.69
N GLU A 54 10.23 48.64 -12.92
CA GLU A 54 11.65 48.33 -13.17
C GLU A 54 11.83 47.56 -14.47
N ARG A 55 10.93 46.61 -14.75
CA ARG A 55 10.93 45.88 -16.02
C ARG A 55 10.72 46.81 -17.21
N HIS A 56 9.79 47.76 -17.12
CA HIS A 56 9.59 48.78 -18.16
C HIS A 56 10.82 49.67 -18.33
N ALA A 57 11.57 49.96 -17.26
CA ALA A 57 12.84 50.69 -17.36
C ALA A 57 13.93 49.85 -18.06
N VAL A 58 14.07 48.57 -17.70
CA VAL A 58 15.05 47.64 -18.31
C VAL A 58 14.77 47.40 -19.79
N LEU A 59 13.49 47.20 -20.15
CA LEU A 59 13.09 47.01 -21.55
C LEU A 59 13.25 48.29 -22.37
N ARG A 60 12.95 49.48 -21.80
CA ARG A 60 13.22 50.77 -22.47
C ARG A 60 14.70 51.02 -22.68
N ALA A 61 15.55 50.51 -21.79
CA ALA A 61 17.01 50.56 -21.95
C ALA A 61 17.54 49.51 -22.97
N GLY A 62 16.67 48.80 -23.70
CA GLY A 62 17.06 47.79 -24.69
C GLY A 62 17.65 46.51 -24.09
N LYS A 63 17.58 46.32 -22.77
CA LYS A 63 18.14 45.15 -22.07
C LYS A 63 17.09 44.05 -21.95
N LYS A 64 17.53 42.80 -22.10
CA LYS A 64 16.65 41.62 -21.95
C LYS A 64 16.33 41.41 -20.48
N TRP A 65 15.05 41.39 -20.14
CA TRP A 65 14.61 40.98 -18.80
C TRP A 65 14.79 39.47 -18.63
N THR A 66 15.69 39.06 -17.75
CA THR A 66 15.80 37.67 -17.30
C THR A 66 14.96 37.52 -16.04
N ALA A 67 13.74 37.04 -16.19
CA ALA A 67 12.98 36.58 -15.03
C ALA A 67 13.76 35.43 -14.37
N HIS A 68 13.91 35.45 -13.05
CA HIS A 68 14.45 34.32 -12.28
C HIS A 68 13.45 33.16 -12.35
N THR A 69 13.45 32.41 -13.46
CA THR A 69 12.50 31.32 -13.68
C THR A 69 13.27 30.04 -13.94
N ARG A 70 13.13 29.05 -13.05
CA ARG A 70 13.32 27.64 -13.40
C ARG A 70 12.02 27.16 -14.04
N SER A 71 12.06 26.89 -15.34
CA SER A 71 10.98 26.29 -16.12
C SER A 71 10.83 24.81 -15.77
N ALA A 72 9.57 24.35 -15.63
CA ALA A 72 9.15 22.97 -15.43
C ALA A 72 9.76 22.25 -14.21
N THR A 73 8.91 21.76 -13.32
CA THR A 73 9.37 20.84 -12.26
C THR A 73 9.62 19.49 -12.91
N ASP A 74 10.88 19.13 -13.12
CA ASP A 74 11.26 17.78 -13.50
C ASP A 74 11.01 16.85 -12.30
N LEU A 75 10.12 15.88 -12.47
CA LEU A 75 9.78 14.91 -11.43
C LEU A 75 10.49 13.60 -11.75
N GLN A 76 11.43 13.22 -10.89
CA GLN A 76 12.13 11.95 -10.99
C GLN A 76 11.67 11.04 -9.85
N VAL A 77 11.19 9.85 -10.21
CA VAL A 77 10.77 8.82 -9.26
C VAL A 77 11.88 7.79 -9.15
N HIS A 78 12.37 7.56 -7.94
CA HIS A 78 13.43 6.61 -7.66
C HIS A 78 12.91 5.50 -6.75
N TRP A 79 13.25 4.26 -7.08
CA TRP A 79 13.01 3.13 -6.20
C TRP A 79 14.13 3.04 -5.17
N THR A 80 13.74 3.01 -3.90
CA THR A 80 14.69 2.89 -2.78
C THR A 80 14.36 1.63 -1.99
N SER A 81 15.38 0.88 -1.56
CA SER A 81 15.17 -0.31 -0.74
C SER A 81 14.69 0.10 0.67
N GLY A 82 13.58 -0.46 1.12
CA GLY A 82 12.97 -0.10 2.41
C GLY A 82 13.80 -0.45 3.65
N HIS A 83 14.73 -1.40 3.55
CA HIS A 83 15.55 -1.83 4.70
C HIS A 83 16.87 -1.08 4.86
N ILE A 84 17.20 -0.20 3.92
CA ILE A 84 18.37 0.67 4.04
C ILE A 84 17.88 1.90 4.80
N GLY A 85 18.52 2.23 5.92
CA GLY A 85 18.15 3.31 6.85
C GLY A 85 18.25 4.73 6.24
N PHE A 86 17.60 4.95 5.12
CA PHE A 86 17.42 6.24 4.49
C PHE A 86 16.40 7.02 5.30
N GLY A 87 16.87 8.02 6.05
CA GLY A 87 16.05 8.79 7.00
C GLY A 87 14.68 9.23 6.47
N PRO A 88 14.57 9.75 5.23
CA PRO A 88 13.27 10.10 4.65
C PRO A 88 12.31 8.91 4.48
N ASN A 89 12.81 7.72 4.12
CA ASN A 89 11.98 6.53 4.02
C ASN A 89 11.49 6.08 5.40
N VAL A 90 12.39 6.09 6.39
CA VAL A 90 12.04 5.76 7.79
C VAL A 90 10.93 6.69 8.30
N ARG A 91 11.03 7.99 8.02
CA ARG A 91 10.01 8.97 8.41
C ARG A 91 8.66 8.72 7.72
N VAL A 92 8.66 8.37 6.43
CA VAL A 92 7.42 8.00 5.72
C VAL A 92 6.80 6.75 6.31
N ASP A 93 7.61 5.75 6.67
CA ASP A 93 7.13 4.53 7.32
C ASP A 93 6.54 4.79 8.72
N GLU A 94 7.14 5.69 9.49
CA GLU A 94 6.60 6.15 10.79
C GLU A 94 5.24 6.84 10.60
N LEU A 95 5.14 7.78 9.66
CA LEU A 95 3.88 8.46 9.34
C LEU A 95 2.81 7.49 8.85
N ALA A 96 3.17 6.49 8.06
CA ALA A 96 2.26 5.45 7.61
C ALA A 96 1.74 4.63 8.80
N LYS A 97 2.62 4.23 9.73
CA LYS A 97 2.24 3.53 10.98
C LYS A 97 1.31 4.38 11.83
N ASP A 98 1.61 5.66 12.01
CA ASP A 98 0.75 6.57 12.79
C ASP A 98 -0.63 6.74 12.14
N ALA A 99 -0.69 6.76 10.80
CA ALA A 99 -1.95 6.81 10.08
C ALA A 99 -2.79 5.54 10.31
N THR A 100 -2.17 4.36 10.44
CA THR A 100 -2.90 3.12 10.78
C THR A 100 -3.54 3.14 12.16
N GLN A 101 -3.11 4.03 13.07
CA GLN A 101 -3.73 4.21 14.39
C GLN A 101 -5.01 5.04 14.35
N GLY A 102 -5.52 5.37 13.15
CA GLY A 102 -6.73 6.18 12.97
C GLY A 102 -6.45 7.67 12.74
N THR A 103 -5.19 8.08 12.66
CA THR A 103 -4.81 9.48 12.49
C THR A 103 -4.91 9.88 11.02
N SER A 104 -5.77 10.86 10.71
CA SER A 104 -5.84 11.47 9.37
C SER A 104 -5.64 12.97 9.44
N SER A 105 -5.04 13.53 8.39
CA SER A 105 -4.95 14.97 8.21
C SER A 105 -6.32 15.59 7.97
N ASN A 106 -6.41 16.91 8.12
CA ASN A 106 -7.67 17.64 7.92
C ASN A 106 -8.22 17.38 6.50
N PRO A 107 -9.48 16.94 6.34
CA PRO A 107 -10.06 16.64 5.04
C PRO A 107 -9.93 17.76 4.01
N LYS A 108 -9.98 19.02 4.42
CA LYS A 108 -9.83 20.17 3.50
C LYS A 108 -8.45 20.26 2.85
N THR A 109 -7.45 19.65 3.45
CA THR A 109 -6.05 19.63 2.96
C THR A 109 -5.75 18.40 2.10
N LEU A 110 -6.69 17.45 2.03
CA LEU A 110 -6.54 16.23 1.25
C LEU A 110 -7.02 16.42 -0.20
N PRO A 111 -6.63 15.54 -1.13
CA PRO A 111 -7.24 15.44 -2.45
C PRO A 111 -8.77 15.31 -2.36
N VAL A 112 -9.49 15.93 -3.29
CA VAL A 112 -10.97 16.03 -3.30
C VAL A 112 -11.67 14.68 -3.07
N TYR A 113 -11.15 13.61 -3.67
CA TYR A 113 -11.75 12.28 -3.57
C TYR A 113 -11.54 11.59 -2.21
N LEU A 114 -10.64 12.09 -1.34
CA LEU A 114 -10.38 11.60 0.02
C LEU A 114 -11.07 12.44 1.11
N GLN A 115 -11.76 13.53 0.76
CA GLN A 115 -12.28 14.48 1.75
C GLN A 115 -13.60 14.05 2.40
N SER A 116 -14.46 13.34 1.67
CA SER A 116 -15.89 13.24 2.00
C SER A 116 -16.37 11.85 2.37
N LYS A 117 -15.72 10.81 1.86
CA LYS A 117 -16.10 9.41 2.08
C LYS A 117 -14.84 8.54 2.23
N PRO A 118 -14.88 7.51 3.08
CA PRO A 118 -13.84 6.48 3.06
C PRO A 118 -13.82 5.82 1.68
N LEU A 119 -12.64 5.32 1.30
CA LEU A 119 -12.49 4.52 0.10
C LEU A 119 -13.34 3.24 0.23
N PRO A 120 -13.93 2.75 -0.88
CA PRO A 120 -14.67 1.50 -0.83
C PRO A 120 -13.72 0.34 -0.50
N ALA A 121 -14.21 -0.62 0.27
CA ALA A 121 -13.43 -1.81 0.62
C ALA A 121 -12.94 -2.54 -0.64
N SER A 122 -11.67 -2.91 -0.60
CA SER A 122 -10.96 -3.64 -1.62
C SER A 122 -11.49 -5.06 -1.76
N ILE A 123 -11.83 -5.45 -2.98
CA ILE A 123 -12.20 -6.82 -3.33
C ILE A 123 -11.12 -7.84 -2.90
N PRO A 124 -9.82 -7.65 -3.23
CA PRO A 124 -8.79 -8.58 -2.79
C PRO A 124 -8.61 -8.64 -1.28
N ALA A 125 -8.67 -7.51 -0.56
CA ALA A 125 -8.58 -7.52 0.91
C ALA A 125 -9.75 -8.29 1.55
N THR A 126 -10.97 -8.01 1.08
CA THR A 126 -12.18 -8.70 1.54
C THR A 126 -12.10 -10.22 1.30
N ARG A 127 -11.62 -10.63 0.12
CA ARG A 127 -11.41 -12.06 -0.20
C ARG A 127 -10.37 -12.68 0.73
N GLN A 128 -9.26 -12.00 0.99
CA GLN A 128 -8.20 -12.48 1.87
C GLN A 128 -8.69 -12.64 3.32
N CYS A 129 -9.46 -11.67 3.83
CA CYS A 129 -10.10 -11.74 5.14
C CYS A 129 -11.05 -12.94 5.22
N MET A 130 -11.91 -13.13 4.20
CA MET A 130 -12.82 -14.26 4.14
C MET A 130 -12.09 -15.61 4.11
N LEU A 131 -11.03 -15.74 3.31
CA LEU A 131 -10.21 -16.96 3.25
C LEU A 131 -9.55 -17.26 4.60
N THR A 132 -8.99 -16.26 5.26
CA THR A 132 -8.38 -16.40 6.60
C THR A 132 -9.40 -16.89 7.64
N ASN A 133 -10.62 -16.35 7.59
CA ASN A 133 -11.72 -16.79 8.45
C ASN A 133 -12.11 -18.25 8.18
N ILE A 134 -12.22 -18.64 6.90
CA ILE A 134 -12.54 -20.01 6.48
C ILE A 134 -11.44 -20.97 6.96
N GLU A 135 -10.17 -20.62 6.80
CA GLU A 135 -9.03 -21.41 7.26
C GLU A 135 -9.08 -21.61 8.78
N GLY A 136 -9.37 -20.56 9.54
CA GLY A 136 -9.58 -20.65 10.99
C GLY A 136 -10.72 -21.59 11.38
N LEU A 137 -11.84 -21.55 10.66
CA LEU A 137 -12.96 -22.47 10.87
C LEU A 137 -12.59 -23.92 10.53
N TRP A 138 -11.89 -24.13 9.41
CA TRP A 138 -11.40 -25.46 9.01
C TRP A 138 -10.44 -26.04 10.03
N GLN A 139 -9.52 -25.23 10.55
CA GLN A 139 -8.60 -25.62 11.63
C GLN A 139 -9.36 -26.06 12.89
N ARG A 140 -10.36 -25.29 13.32
CA ARG A 140 -11.20 -25.64 14.48
C ARG A 140 -11.98 -26.93 14.24
N ARG A 141 -12.57 -27.10 13.05
CA ARG A 141 -13.33 -28.31 12.68
C ARG A 141 -12.41 -29.53 12.58
N TRP A 142 -11.22 -29.36 12.03
CA TRP A 142 -10.20 -30.39 11.93
C TRP A 142 -9.79 -30.91 13.30
N LYS A 143 -9.45 -30.02 14.24
CA LYS A 143 -9.08 -30.39 15.61
C LYS A 143 -10.17 -31.15 16.36
N LYS A 144 -11.45 -30.89 16.05
CA LYS A 144 -12.60 -31.61 16.63
C LYS A 144 -12.90 -32.95 15.96
N SER A 145 -12.26 -33.27 14.84
CA SER A 145 -12.49 -34.51 14.13
C SER A 145 -11.93 -35.70 14.91
N SER A 146 -12.66 -36.82 14.93
CA SER A 146 -12.14 -38.09 15.47
C SER A 146 -10.87 -38.56 14.76
N ARG A 147 -10.65 -38.10 13.53
CA ARG A 147 -9.48 -38.42 12.70
C ARG A 147 -8.25 -37.59 13.05
N PHE A 148 -8.42 -36.49 13.79
CA PHE A 148 -7.34 -35.56 14.15
C PHE A 148 -6.17 -36.29 14.81
N LEU A 149 -6.44 -37.08 15.85
CA LEU A 149 -5.39 -37.77 16.62
C LEU A 149 -4.52 -38.69 15.76
N LYS A 150 -5.13 -39.41 14.80
CA LYS A 150 -4.40 -40.34 13.93
C LYS A 150 -3.58 -39.59 12.89
N ILE A 151 -4.20 -38.63 12.22
CA ILE A 151 -3.60 -37.96 11.06
C ILE A 151 -2.60 -36.89 11.50
N ASN A 152 -2.81 -36.22 12.64
CA ASN A 152 -1.88 -35.24 13.18
C ASN A 152 -0.53 -35.88 13.59
N ARG A 153 -0.49 -37.20 13.84
CA ARG A 153 0.78 -37.94 14.03
C ARG A 153 1.57 -38.12 12.72
N ILE A 154 0.88 -38.14 11.59
CA ILE A 154 1.47 -38.33 10.26
C ILE A 154 1.81 -36.96 9.65
N ASN A 155 0.93 -35.98 9.83
CA ASN A 155 1.09 -34.62 9.31
C ASN A 155 0.41 -33.63 10.26
N ASP A 156 1.21 -32.96 11.08
CA ASP A 156 0.80 -31.94 12.03
C ASP A 156 0.47 -30.58 11.39
N THR A 157 0.85 -30.38 10.12
CA THR A 157 0.56 -29.14 9.38
C THR A 157 -0.90 -29.05 8.92
N LEU A 158 -1.69 -30.12 9.00
CA LEU A 158 -3.06 -30.14 8.48
C LEU A 158 -4.04 -29.28 9.30
N PRO A 159 -5.05 -28.67 8.64
CA PRO A 159 -5.21 -28.51 7.20
C PRO A 159 -4.17 -27.54 6.60
N SER A 160 -3.38 -28.03 5.65
CA SER A 160 -2.41 -27.25 4.88
C SER A 160 -2.51 -27.61 3.39
N LYS A 161 -1.97 -26.73 2.55
CA LYS A 161 -1.77 -26.99 1.12
C LYS A 161 -0.66 -28.00 0.85
N GLY A 162 0.09 -28.44 1.87
CA GLY A 162 1.21 -29.36 1.72
C GLY A 162 0.80 -30.71 1.10
N TYR A 163 -0.42 -31.18 1.38
CA TYR A 163 -0.95 -32.37 0.70
C TYR A 163 -1.15 -32.14 -0.80
N MET A 164 -1.68 -30.98 -1.21
CA MET A 164 -1.88 -30.64 -2.62
C MET A 164 -0.56 -30.59 -3.38
N HIS A 165 0.49 -30.04 -2.77
CA HIS A 165 1.84 -30.06 -3.36
C HIS A 165 2.40 -31.48 -3.46
N LEU A 166 2.20 -32.32 -2.45
CA LEU A 166 2.68 -33.70 -2.45
C LEU A 166 2.05 -34.55 -3.57
N VAL A 167 0.78 -34.31 -3.90
CA VAL A 167 0.06 -35.05 -4.94
C VAL A 167 0.07 -34.35 -6.30
N GLN A 168 0.73 -33.20 -6.42
CA GLN A 168 0.69 -32.37 -7.62
C GLN A 168 1.18 -33.12 -8.87
N ASP A 169 2.20 -33.96 -8.71
CA ASP A 169 2.80 -34.75 -9.79
C ASP A 169 2.31 -36.20 -9.83
N LEU A 170 1.40 -36.60 -8.93
CA LEU A 170 0.86 -37.95 -8.86
C LEU A 170 -0.38 -38.08 -9.74
N ASP A 171 -0.55 -39.25 -10.36
CA ASP A 171 -1.82 -39.56 -11.01
C ASP A 171 -2.94 -39.77 -9.97
N CYS A 172 -4.18 -39.85 -10.46
CA CYS A 172 -5.36 -40.01 -9.61
C CYS A 172 -5.31 -41.30 -8.76
N LYS A 173 -4.77 -42.40 -9.31
CA LYS A 173 -4.69 -43.70 -8.62
C LYS A 173 -3.65 -43.65 -7.51
N GLN A 174 -2.48 -43.10 -7.80
CA GLN A 174 -1.39 -42.91 -6.83
C GLN A 174 -1.82 -42.02 -5.67
N SER A 175 -2.50 -40.91 -5.99
CA SER A 175 -3.07 -39.99 -4.98
C SER A 175 -4.12 -40.68 -4.09
N ALA A 176 -4.98 -41.50 -4.68
CA ALA A 176 -5.98 -42.26 -3.94
C ALA A 176 -5.34 -43.29 -2.99
N ILE A 177 -4.35 -44.05 -3.46
CA ILE A 177 -3.60 -45.02 -2.66
C ILE A 177 -2.89 -44.32 -1.49
N LEU A 178 -2.19 -43.21 -1.76
CA LEU A 178 -1.52 -42.42 -0.73
C LEU A 178 -2.51 -41.87 0.30
N THR A 179 -3.69 -41.44 -0.13
CA THR A 179 -4.78 -41.04 0.77
C THR A 179 -5.18 -42.20 1.66
N GLN A 180 -5.43 -43.38 1.08
CA GLN A 180 -5.85 -44.56 1.85
C GLN A 180 -4.80 -44.94 2.90
N PHE A 181 -3.50 -44.89 2.57
CA PHE A 181 -2.42 -45.12 3.52
C PHE A 181 -2.46 -44.12 4.68
N ARG A 182 -2.56 -42.82 4.37
CA ARG A 182 -2.62 -41.76 5.39
C ARG A 182 -3.85 -41.83 6.28
N MET A 183 -4.95 -42.35 5.76
CA MET A 183 -6.21 -42.51 6.50
C MET A 183 -6.28 -43.85 7.26
N GLY A 184 -5.30 -44.74 7.10
CA GLY A 184 -5.31 -46.07 7.70
C GLY A 184 -6.40 -46.98 7.13
N HIS A 185 -6.78 -46.78 5.87
CA HIS A 185 -7.79 -47.56 5.15
C HIS A 185 -7.20 -48.66 4.27
N VAL A 186 -5.87 -48.74 4.14
CA VAL A 186 -5.22 -49.87 3.48
C VAL A 186 -5.15 -51.03 4.48
N PRO A 187 -5.73 -52.20 4.19
CA PRO A 187 -5.49 -53.40 4.96
C PRO A 187 -4.06 -53.85 4.63
N LEU A 188 -3.10 -53.39 5.45
CA LEU A 188 -1.79 -53.98 5.50
C LEU A 188 -1.93 -55.24 6.36
N ASN A 189 -2.07 -56.38 5.69
CA ASN A 189 -2.02 -57.70 6.31
C ASN A 189 -0.67 -57.91 7.02
#